data_AF-A0AAV6UYB1-F1
#
_entry.id   AF-A0AAV6UYB1-F1
#
_cell.length_a   1.000
_cell.length_b   1.000
_cell.length_c   1.000
_cell.angle_alpha   90.00
_cell.angle_beta   90.00
_cell.angle_gamma   90.00
#
_symmetry.space_group_name_H-M   'P 1'
#
loop_
_entity.id
_entity.type
_entity.pdbx_description
1 polymer ?
#
loop_
_entity_poly.entity_id
_entity_poly.type
_entity_poly.pdbx_seq_one_letter_code
_entity_poly.pdbx_strand_id
1 'polypeptide(L)'
;MGISAYLKICSLLLCLCLEKSSFVLAESRRPVYIIAHMVNSIYELDEYMARGANSIEIDLTFHSNGTVKNVFHGYPCDCYRVCDERENFAKYLNHIRDLANPNSINYRKSLTLLFLDLKLGEVLRNEKYKAGEEVAKYLITHLWSNDLSHPHIDVLLSIPHVSDMEFIRGVRDTFNKSNRATSMTKLGFDVSMNDDLNAIRRMYTKLGVTNNRWQGDGITNCLRTFRDDSRLRHAIRIRDNGGFIEKVYDWTLDITSHIRRALRAGVDGIITNFPERVVAVMQEKEFKDKYRLASEDDNPFSRVQIAPFKSNTQDSNLNLYVASVREVTIAIMGYVWDFYKLRLKRPSTLFPLIQELLSRAEPVFREYHTVWRKLSRRIQN
;
A
#
# COMPACT_ATOMS: atom_id res chain seq x y z
N MET A 1 -38.82 49.54 -30.77
CA MET A 1 -37.67 48.61 -30.83
C MET A 1 -38.19 47.25 -31.28
N GLY A 2 -37.71 46.75 -32.42
CA GLY A 2 -38.33 45.64 -33.14
C GLY A 2 -38.09 44.26 -32.51
N ILE A 3 -39.00 43.34 -32.79
CA ILE A 3 -39.03 41.92 -32.35
C ILE A 3 -37.67 41.20 -32.55
N SER A 4 -36.86 41.65 -33.50
CA SER A 4 -35.49 41.17 -33.75
C SER A 4 -34.50 41.42 -32.58
N ALA A 5 -34.67 42.51 -31.82
CA ALA A 5 -33.84 42.81 -30.66
C ALA A 5 -34.16 41.87 -29.48
N TYR A 6 -35.43 41.51 -29.31
CA TYR A 6 -35.87 40.57 -28.26
C TYR A 6 -35.36 39.15 -28.51
N LEU A 7 -35.37 38.68 -29.77
CA LEU A 7 -34.85 37.36 -30.13
C LEU A 7 -33.33 37.25 -29.94
N LYS A 8 -32.56 38.32 -30.23
CA LYS A 8 -31.11 38.34 -29.97
C LYS A 8 -30.77 38.35 -28.48
N ILE A 9 -31.54 39.07 -27.66
CA ILE A 9 -31.36 39.08 -26.20
C ILE A 9 -31.74 37.74 -25.58
N CYS A 10 -32.84 37.11 -26.02
CA CYS A 10 -33.20 35.77 -25.59
C CYS A 10 -32.16 34.70 -26.01
N SER A 11 -31.58 34.80 -27.22
CA SER A 11 -30.52 33.88 -27.66
C SER A 11 -29.22 34.08 -26.88
N LEU A 12 -28.88 35.31 -26.49
CA LEU A 12 -27.70 35.58 -25.65
C LEU A 12 -27.90 35.09 -24.21
N LEU A 13 -29.10 35.25 -23.65
CA LEU A 13 -29.44 34.73 -22.32
C LEU A 13 -29.50 33.19 -22.30
N LEU A 14 -29.96 32.55 -23.39
CA LEU A 14 -29.93 31.09 -23.52
C LEU A 14 -28.50 30.56 -23.65
N CYS A 15 -27.61 31.25 -24.38
CA CYS A 15 -26.18 30.92 -24.43
C CYS A 15 -25.48 31.12 -23.08
N LEU A 16 -25.78 32.20 -22.35
CA LEU A 16 -25.22 32.45 -21.02
C LEU A 16 -25.77 31.47 -19.96
N CYS A 17 -26.92 30.86 -20.18
CA CYS A 17 -27.46 29.78 -19.34
C CYS A 17 -26.92 28.38 -19.71
N LEU A 18 -26.42 28.19 -20.94
CA LEU A 18 -25.77 26.96 -21.40
C LEU A 18 -24.27 26.90 -21.08
N GLU A 19 -23.66 28.05 -20.76
CA GLU A 19 -22.36 28.14 -20.06
C GLU A 19 -22.52 28.05 -18.53
N LYS A 20 -23.54 27.34 -18.03
CA LYS A 20 -23.37 26.68 -16.73
C LYS A 20 -22.30 25.63 -16.93
N SER A 21 -21.06 26.06 -16.76
CA SER A 21 -19.93 25.22 -16.42
C SER A 21 -20.48 24.17 -15.48
N SER A 22 -20.42 22.91 -15.90
CA SER A 22 -20.55 21.77 -15.01
C SER A 22 -19.44 21.93 -14.00
N PHE A 23 -19.65 22.76 -12.98
CA PHE A 23 -18.94 22.69 -11.72
C PHE A 23 -19.32 21.32 -11.19
N VAL A 24 -18.55 20.31 -11.59
CA VAL A 24 -18.39 19.09 -10.82
C VAL A 24 -18.01 19.62 -9.45
N LEU A 25 -18.98 19.63 -8.52
CA LEU A 25 -18.70 19.90 -7.12
C LEU A 25 -17.56 18.96 -6.76
N ALA A 26 -16.37 19.53 -6.56
CA ALA A 26 -15.18 18.76 -6.23
C ALA A 26 -15.57 17.85 -5.07
N GLU A 27 -15.46 16.54 -5.28
CA GLU A 27 -15.98 15.58 -4.33
C GLU A 27 -15.31 15.81 -2.98
N SER A 28 -16.09 16.20 -1.98
CA SER A 28 -15.61 16.67 -0.67
C SER A 28 -15.11 15.56 0.23
N ARG A 29 -15.12 14.31 -0.25
CA ARG A 29 -14.64 13.13 0.47
C ARG A 29 -13.16 12.90 0.18
N ARG A 30 -12.39 12.60 1.23
CA ARG A 30 -10.96 12.26 1.10
C ARG A 30 -10.82 10.94 0.34
N PRO A 31 -10.07 10.90 -0.77
CA PRO A 31 -9.71 9.64 -1.42
C PRO A 31 -8.76 8.84 -0.52
N VAL A 32 -9.05 7.56 -0.34
CA VAL A 32 -8.26 6.62 0.46
C VAL A 32 -7.66 5.54 -0.44
N TYR A 33 -6.37 5.31 -0.28
CA TYR A 33 -5.66 4.19 -0.88
C TYR A 33 -5.66 3.00 0.09
N ILE A 34 -6.42 1.96 -0.23
CA ILE A 34 -6.40 0.67 0.46
C ILE A 34 -5.31 -0.16 -0.21
N ILE A 35 -4.16 -0.21 0.43
CA ILE A 35 -2.95 -0.83 -0.08
C ILE A 35 -2.90 -2.26 0.48
N ALA A 36 -3.09 -3.24 -0.38
CA ALA A 36 -2.91 -4.63 0.01
C ALA A 36 -1.43 -4.90 0.31
N HIS A 37 -1.15 -5.45 1.48
CA HIS A 37 0.20 -5.67 1.99
C HIS A 37 0.84 -6.95 1.44
N MET A 38 2.13 -6.92 1.14
CA MET A 38 2.98 -8.07 0.83
C MET A 38 2.40 -8.95 -0.29
N VAL A 39 1.98 -8.34 -1.40
CA VAL A 39 1.30 -9.02 -2.52
C VAL A 39 2.34 -9.52 -3.53
N ASN A 40 3.12 -10.51 -3.12
CA ASN A 40 4.36 -10.88 -3.83
C ASN A 40 4.18 -11.88 -4.96
N SER A 41 2.96 -12.29 -5.26
CA SER A 41 2.61 -13.13 -6.41
C SER A 41 1.44 -12.55 -7.22
N ILE A 42 1.42 -12.85 -8.53
CA ILE A 42 0.34 -12.41 -9.43
C ILE A 42 -1.03 -12.92 -8.98
N TYR A 43 -1.08 -14.14 -8.42
CA TYR A 43 -2.34 -14.70 -7.96
C TYR A 43 -2.90 -14.00 -6.71
N GLU A 44 -2.03 -13.62 -5.77
CA GLU A 44 -2.45 -12.84 -4.60
C GLU A 44 -3.05 -11.50 -5.03
N LEU A 45 -2.50 -10.87 -6.06
CA LEU A 45 -3.01 -9.60 -6.57
C LEU A 45 -4.49 -9.66 -6.90
N ASP A 46 -4.91 -10.62 -7.72
CA ASP A 46 -6.31 -10.77 -8.11
C ASP A 46 -7.21 -10.98 -6.89
N GLU A 47 -6.76 -11.75 -5.90
CA GLU A 47 -7.51 -11.98 -4.66
C GLU A 47 -7.66 -10.71 -3.82
N TYR A 48 -6.58 -9.96 -3.61
CA TYR A 48 -6.63 -8.73 -2.84
C TYR A 48 -7.44 -7.62 -3.52
N MET A 49 -7.36 -7.52 -4.85
CA MET A 49 -8.21 -6.61 -5.64
C MET A 49 -9.69 -6.99 -5.50
N ALA A 50 -10.03 -8.27 -5.55
CA ALA A 50 -11.41 -8.74 -5.34
C ALA A 50 -11.94 -8.46 -3.92
N ARG A 51 -11.04 -8.33 -2.94
CA ARG A 51 -11.36 -7.95 -1.54
C ARG A 51 -11.52 -6.43 -1.36
N GLY A 52 -11.31 -5.64 -2.41
CA GLY A 52 -11.55 -4.20 -2.42
C GLY A 52 -10.31 -3.34 -2.24
N ALA A 53 -9.11 -3.90 -2.40
CA ALA A 53 -7.90 -3.09 -2.56
C ALA A 53 -8.00 -2.26 -3.85
N ASN A 54 -7.48 -1.02 -3.80
CA ASN A 54 -7.29 -0.18 -4.98
C ASN A 54 -5.81 0.15 -5.22
N SER A 55 -4.93 -0.44 -4.42
CA SER A 55 -3.48 -0.30 -4.47
C SER A 55 -2.85 -1.57 -3.93
N ILE A 56 -1.62 -1.85 -4.34
CA ILE A 56 -0.89 -3.03 -3.88
C ILE A 56 0.53 -2.63 -3.47
N GLU A 57 1.03 -3.24 -2.41
CA GLU A 57 2.42 -3.16 -1.99
C GLU A 57 3.10 -4.50 -2.26
N ILE A 58 4.31 -4.42 -2.83
CA ILE A 58 5.15 -5.58 -3.11
C ILE A 58 6.56 -5.33 -2.58
N ASP A 59 7.17 -6.40 -2.09
CA ASP A 59 8.54 -6.38 -1.59
C ASP A 59 9.50 -6.69 -2.74
N LEU A 60 10.41 -5.77 -3.05
CA LEU A 60 11.43 -5.98 -4.06
C LEU A 60 12.80 -6.24 -3.42
N THR A 61 13.34 -7.43 -3.64
CA THR A 61 14.66 -7.82 -3.12
C THR A 61 15.75 -7.68 -4.17
N PHE A 62 16.98 -7.58 -3.67
CA PHE A 62 18.16 -7.31 -4.48
C PHE A 62 19.29 -8.25 -4.09
N HIS A 63 20.17 -8.50 -5.04
CA HIS A 63 21.50 -9.02 -4.77
C HIS A 63 22.41 -7.90 -4.27
N SER A 64 23.53 -8.27 -3.63
CA SER A 64 24.47 -7.32 -3.03
C SER A 64 25.12 -6.35 -4.04
N ASN A 65 25.24 -6.77 -5.30
CA ASN A 65 25.74 -5.98 -6.43
C ASN A 65 24.71 -4.99 -7.01
N GLY A 66 23.59 -4.81 -6.31
CA GLY A 66 22.49 -3.94 -6.70
C GLY A 66 21.54 -4.52 -7.74
N THR A 67 21.72 -5.76 -8.23
CA THR A 67 20.81 -6.34 -9.22
C THR A 67 19.50 -6.82 -8.60
N VAL A 68 18.36 -6.63 -9.28
CA VAL A 68 17.03 -7.11 -8.84
C VAL A 68 17.06 -8.62 -8.77
N LYS A 69 16.58 -9.15 -7.65
CA LYS A 69 16.51 -10.60 -7.40
C LYS A 69 15.13 -11.14 -7.75
N ASN A 70 14.11 -10.76 -6.98
CA ASN A 70 12.72 -11.11 -7.21
C ASN A 70 11.77 -10.28 -6.33
N VAL A 71 10.48 -10.37 -6.62
CA VAL A 71 9.41 -9.90 -5.73
C VAL A 71 9.25 -10.94 -4.63
N PHE A 72 9.58 -10.59 -3.39
CA PHE A 72 9.67 -11.53 -2.27
C PHE A 72 9.87 -10.82 -0.92
N HIS A 73 9.15 -11.25 0.12
CA HIS A 73 9.38 -10.78 1.50
C HIS A 73 10.35 -11.69 2.26
N GLY A 74 9.96 -12.96 2.48
CA GLY A 74 10.67 -13.91 3.34
C GLY A 74 10.25 -13.84 4.81
N TYR A 75 10.76 -14.77 5.62
CA TYR A 75 10.50 -14.80 7.07
C TYR A 75 11.55 -13.97 7.84
N PRO A 76 11.18 -13.28 8.93
CA PRO A 76 9.81 -13.14 9.47
C PRO A 76 8.97 -12.14 8.64
N CYS A 77 7.65 -12.32 8.63
CA CYS A 77 6.69 -11.34 8.09
C CYS A 77 5.52 -11.13 9.06
N ASP A 78 4.51 -10.37 8.64
CA ASP A 78 3.30 -10.14 9.43
C ASP A 78 2.66 -11.43 9.94
N CYS A 79 2.08 -11.33 11.14
CA CYS A 79 1.39 -12.42 11.79
C CYS A 79 0.26 -12.90 10.89
N TYR A 80 0.18 -14.22 10.76
CA TYR A 80 -0.85 -14.88 9.96
C TYR A 80 -0.77 -14.50 8.47
N ARG A 81 0.45 -14.44 7.93
CA ARG A 81 0.71 -14.35 6.49
C ARG A 81 1.61 -15.49 6.04
N VAL A 82 1.47 -15.85 4.76
CA VAL A 82 2.40 -16.74 4.06
C VAL A 82 3.53 -15.88 3.50
N CYS A 83 4.73 -16.03 4.05
CA CYS A 83 5.83 -15.10 3.77
C CYS A 83 6.71 -15.50 2.57
N ASP A 84 6.47 -16.67 1.96
CA ASP A 84 7.39 -17.27 0.98
C ASP A 84 6.94 -17.19 -0.48
N GLU A 85 5.77 -16.58 -0.73
CA GLU A 85 5.29 -16.26 -2.08
C GLU A 85 6.26 -15.33 -2.81
N ARG A 86 6.42 -15.56 -4.11
CA ARG A 86 7.39 -14.85 -4.92
C ARG A 86 7.00 -14.81 -6.39
N GLU A 87 7.56 -13.83 -7.09
CA GLU A 87 7.41 -13.71 -8.53
C GLU A 87 8.64 -13.07 -9.18
N ASN A 88 8.84 -13.32 -10.48
CA ASN A 88 9.81 -12.58 -11.27
C ASN A 88 9.34 -11.13 -11.47
N PHE A 89 10.20 -10.14 -11.22
CA PHE A 89 9.80 -8.73 -11.24
C PHE A 89 9.33 -8.25 -12.61
N ALA A 90 10.00 -8.63 -13.71
CA ALA A 90 9.55 -8.27 -15.05
C ALA A 90 8.16 -8.86 -15.35
N LYS A 91 7.96 -10.14 -15.01
CA LYS A 91 6.66 -10.80 -15.17
C LYS A 91 5.56 -10.11 -14.37
N TYR A 92 5.85 -9.72 -13.13
CA TYR A 92 4.92 -8.99 -12.26
C TYR A 92 4.56 -7.62 -12.87
N LEU A 93 5.56 -6.82 -13.29
CA LEU A 93 5.32 -5.50 -13.90
C LEU A 93 4.53 -5.58 -15.21
N ASN A 94 4.83 -6.56 -16.07
CA ASN A 94 4.05 -6.78 -17.29
C ASN A 94 2.58 -7.07 -16.96
N HIS A 95 2.33 -7.86 -15.92
CA HIS A 95 0.96 -8.14 -15.47
C HIS A 95 0.26 -6.88 -14.96
N ILE A 96 0.93 -6.05 -14.13
CA ILE A 96 0.39 -4.75 -13.70
C ILE A 96 0.07 -3.85 -14.88
N ARG A 97 0.96 -3.77 -15.87
CA ARG A 97 0.73 -2.97 -17.08
C ARG A 97 -0.57 -3.41 -17.77
N ASP A 98 -0.79 -4.72 -17.89
CA ASP A 98 -2.00 -5.26 -18.52
C ASP A 98 -3.27 -4.97 -17.70
N LEU A 99 -3.17 -4.93 -16.36
CA LEU A 99 -4.30 -4.56 -15.50
C LEU A 99 -4.55 -3.05 -15.48
N ALA A 100 -3.53 -2.21 -15.67
CA ALA A 100 -3.67 -0.76 -15.65
C ALA A 100 -4.08 -0.18 -17.02
N ASN A 101 -3.83 -0.89 -18.13
CA ASN A 101 -4.09 -0.39 -19.48
C ASN A 101 -5.59 -0.47 -19.83
N PRO A 102 -6.29 0.67 -20.08
CA PRO A 102 -7.70 0.68 -20.44
C PRO A 102 -8.08 -0.11 -21.72
N ASN A 103 -7.10 -0.36 -22.60
CA ASN A 103 -7.29 -1.13 -23.83
C ASN A 103 -7.10 -2.64 -23.64
N SER A 104 -6.70 -3.08 -22.44
CA SER A 104 -6.53 -4.50 -22.11
C SER A 104 -7.86 -5.13 -21.71
N ILE A 105 -8.09 -6.38 -22.13
CA ILE A 105 -9.24 -7.18 -21.67
C ILE A 105 -9.21 -7.44 -20.15
N ASN A 106 -8.02 -7.34 -19.54
CA ASN A 106 -7.82 -7.56 -18.11
C ASN A 106 -7.84 -6.26 -17.31
N TYR A 107 -8.16 -5.12 -17.94
CA TYR A 107 -8.16 -3.82 -17.28
C TYR A 107 -8.96 -3.82 -15.97
N ARG A 108 -8.36 -3.22 -14.94
CA ARG A 108 -8.90 -3.05 -13.60
C ARG A 108 -8.84 -1.57 -13.25
N LYS A 109 -9.94 -0.85 -13.53
CA LYS A 109 -10.10 0.56 -13.16
C LYS A 109 -9.87 0.85 -11.66
N SER A 110 -10.06 -0.15 -10.79
CA SER A 110 -9.79 -0.02 -9.37
C SER A 110 -8.31 -0.02 -9.01
N LEU A 111 -7.40 -0.47 -9.87
CA LEU A 111 -5.97 -0.48 -9.58
C LEU A 111 -5.37 0.90 -9.90
N THR A 112 -4.99 1.64 -8.87
CA THR A 112 -4.58 3.06 -9.00
C THR A 112 -3.11 3.33 -8.68
N LEU A 113 -2.50 2.51 -7.82
CA LEU A 113 -1.14 2.73 -7.32
C LEU A 113 -0.43 1.39 -7.10
N LEU A 114 0.81 1.29 -7.59
CA LEU A 114 1.76 0.24 -7.24
C LEU A 114 2.78 0.80 -6.25
N PHE A 115 2.87 0.18 -5.07
CA PHE A 115 3.82 0.52 -4.02
C PHE A 115 4.96 -0.52 -4.04
N LEU A 116 6.21 -0.07 -4.20
CA LEU A 116 7.39 -0.92 -4.14
C LEU A 116 8.11 -0.71 -2.81
N ASP A 117 8.06 -1.68 -1.90
CA ASP A 117 8.91 -1.71 -0.71
C ASP A 117 10.28 -2.30 -1.05
N LEU A 118 11.30 -1.43 -1.06
CA LEU A 118 12.62 -1.76 -1.58
C LEU A 118 13.47 -2.34 -0.45
N LYS A 119 13.71 -3.66 -0.47
CA LYS A 119 14.54 -4.36 0.52
C LYS A 119 16.02 -4.16 0.23
N LEU A 120 16.50 -2.94 0.47
CA LEU A 120 17.85 -2.54 0.14
C LEU A 120 18.90 -3.04 1.16
N GLY A 121 18.51 -3.67 2.28
CA GLY A 121 19.42 -4.06 3.36
C GLY A 121 20.63 -4.92 2.92
N GLU A 122 20.46 -5.76 1.90
CA GLU A 122 21.53 -6.61 1.36
C GLU A 122 22.42 -5.92 0.31
N VAL A 123 21.99 -4.78 -0.23
CA VAL A 123 22.72 -4.04 -1.28
C VAL A 123 23.91 -3.31 -0.66
N LEU A 124 25.08 -3.47 -1.27
CA LEU A 124 26.28 -2.75 -0.84
C LEU A 124 26.08 -1.24 -1.00
N ARG A 125 26.64 -0.46 -0.07
CA ARG A 125 26.43 1.01 -0.02
C ARG A 125 26.77 1.71 -1.34
N ASN A 126 27.84 1.30 -2.00
CA ASN A 126 28.28 1.84 -3.30
C ASN A 126 27.43 1.35 -4.49
N GLU A 127 26.63 0.30 -4.32
CA GLU A 127 25.77 -0.28 -5.35
C GLU A 127 24.31 0.23 -5.27
N LYS A 128 23.94 0.99 -4.24
CA LYS A 128 22.58 1.55 -4.07
C LYS A 128 22.13 2.40 -5.26
N TYR A 129 23.02 3.22 -5.80
CA TYR A 129 22.75 4.02 -6.98
C TYR A 129 22.41 3.13 -8.20
N LYS A 130 23.20 2.08 -8.41
CA LYS A 130 22.99 1.11 -9.50
C LYS A 130 21.68 0.33 -9.34
N ALA A 131 21.31 -0.04 -8.12
CA ALA A 131 20.00 -0.64 -7.85
C ALA A 131 18.84 0.29 -8.26
N GLY A 132 18.99 1.60 -8.01
CA GLY A 132 18.06 2.61 -8.50
C GLY A 132 17.98 2.68 -10.03
N GLU A 133 19.14 2.64 -10.71
CA GLU A 133 19.17 2.63 -12.17
C GLU A 133 18.48 1.41 -12.76
N GLU A 134 18.65 0.25 -12.14
CA GLU A 134 18.05 -0.98 -12.61
C GLU A 134 16.54 -1.00 -12.41
N VAL A 135 16.02 -0.62 -11.24
CA VAL A 135 14.57 -0.51 -11.04
C VAL A 135 13.94 0.45 -12.04
N ALA A 136 14.58 1.59 -12.30
CA ALA A 136 14.11 2.52 -13.33
C ALA A 136 14.06 1.86 -14.73
N LYS A 137 15.08 1.08 -15.10
CA LYS A 137 15.07 0.32 -16.37
C LYS A 137 13.93 -0.69 -16.42
N TYR A 138 13.65 -1.41 -15.33
CA TYR A 138 12.52 -2.33 -15.26
C TYR A 138 11.18 -1.61 -15.44
N LEU A 139 10.97 -0.48 -14.75
CA LEU A 139 9.74 0.31 -14.89
C LEU A 139 9.55 0.84 -16.32
N ILE A 140 10.61 1.40 -16.91
CA ILE A 140 10.58 1.91 -18.31
C ILE A 140 10.29 0.78 -19.31
N THR A 141 10.86 -0.40 -19.09
CA THR A 141 10.81 -1.50 -20.07
C THR A 141 9.55 -2.36 -19.95
N HIS A 142 9.11 -2.64 -18.72
CA HIS A 142 8.05 -3.63 -18.45
C HIS A 142 6.72 -3.00 -18.02
N LEU A 143 6.76 -1.85 -17.35
CA LEU A 143 5.54 -1.19 -16.86
C LEU A 143 5.06 -0.09 -17.83
N TRP A 144 5.97 0.75 -18.29
CA TRP A 144 5.69 1.94 -19.11
C TRP A 144 6.37 1.87 -20.49
N SER A 145 6.29 0.69 -21.11
CA SER A 145 6.92 0.36 -22.38
C SER A 145 6.58 1.34 -23.52
N ASN A 146 7.44 1.40 -24.55
CA ASN A 146 7.40 2.38 -25.64
C ASN A 146 6.13 2.35 -26.51
N ASP A 147 5.39 1.25 -26.48
CA ASP A 147 4.12 1.05 -27.18
C ASP A 147 2.94 1.77 -26.52
N LEU A 148 3.11 2.24 -25.28
CA LEU A 148 2.11 3.01 -24.56
C LEU A 148 2.39 4.51 -24.70
N SER A 149 1.40 5.24 -25.19
CA SER A 149 1.50 6.70 -25.33
C SER A 149 1.60 7.42 -23.98
N HIS A 150 1.07 6.82 -22.90
CA HIS A 150 1.04 7.39 -21.56
C HIS A 150 1.13 6.30 -20.47
N PRO A 151 1.86 6.54 -19.37
CA PRO A 151 1.88 5.61 -18.23
C PRO A 151 0.51 5.57 -17.53
N HIS A 152 -0.07 4.37 -17.41
CA HIS A 152 -1.44 4.16 -16.93
C HIS A 152 -1.56 3.90 -15.42
N ILE A 153 -0.45 3.83 -14.69
CA ILE A 153 -0.44 3.62 -13.23
C ILE A 153 0.67 4.44 -12.58
N ASP A 154 0.38 4.97 -11.40
CA ASP A 154 1.34 5.64 -10.55
C ASP A 154 2.14 4.61 -9.72
N VAL A 155 3.40 4.92 -9.42
CA VAL A 155 4.30 4.05 -8.66
C VAL A 155 4.91 4.81 -7.49
N LEU A 156 4.85 4.23 -6.30
CA LEU A 156 5.50 4.74 -5.10
C LEU A 156 6.75 3.90 -4.78
N LEU A 157 7.91 4.55 -4.73
CA LEU A 157 9.18 3.92 -4.39
C LEU A 157 9.52 4.16 -2.92
N SER A 158 9.45 3.13 -2.10
CA SER A 158 9.73 3.19 -0.66
C SER A 158 11.13 2.65 -0.37
N ILE A 159 12.05 3.54 0.01
CA ILE A 159 13.36 3.13 0.53
C ILE A 159 13.26 2.93 2.05
N PRO A 160 14.05 2.04 2.66
CA PRO A 160 13.91 1.77 4.08
C PRO A 160 14.42 2.94 4.92
N HIS A 161 15.61 3.47 4.61
CA HIS A 161 16.25 4.53 5.40
C HIS A 161 16.73 5.71 4.55
N VAL A 162 16.89 6.88 5.17
CA VAL A 162 17.45 8.07 4.52
C VAL A 162 18.88 7.86 4.01
N SER A 163 19.60 6.88 4.57
CA SER A 163 20.93 6.47 4.10
C SER A 163 20.92 5.85 2.70
N ASP A 164 19.76 5.40 2.22
CA ASP A 164 19.58 4.77 0.92
C ASP A 164 19.25 5.77 -0.20
N MET A 165 19.37 7.06 0.06
CA MET A 165 19.06 8.15 -0.88
C MET A 165 19.75 8.05 -2.26
N GLU A 166 20.88 7.33 -2.35
CA GLU A 166 21.58 7.09 -3.61
C GLU A 166 20.74 6.27 -4.58
N PHE A 167 19.87 5.38 -4.08
CA PHE A 167 18.87 4.68 -4.90
C PHE A 167 17.94 5.67 -5.62
N ILE A 168 17.37 6.64 -4.90
CA ILE A 168 16.49 7.66 -5.48
C ILE A 168 17.24 8.46 -6.55
N ARG A 169 18.52 8.79 -6.30
CA ARG A 169 19.35 9.49 -7.31
C ARG A 169 19.50 8.66 -8.58
N GLY A 170 19.83 7.37 -8.46
CA GLY A 170 19.97 6.45 -9.60
C GLY A 170 18.70 6.32 -10.44
N VAL A 171 17.54 6.25 -9.78
CA VAL A 171 16.23 6.25 -10.47
C VAL A 171 16.07 7.53 -11.28
N ARG A 172 16.20 8.70 -10.64
CA ARG A 172 15.97 10.01 -11.28
C ARG A 172 16.92 10.25 -12.45
N ASP A 173 18.21 9.95 -12.27
CA ASP A 173 19.21 10.11 -13.32
C ASP A 173 18.93 9.20 -14.51
N THR A 174 18.41 7.99 -14.28
CA THR A 174 18.04 7.05 -15.35
C THR A 174 16.83 7.54 -16.14
N PHE A 175 15.78 8.06 -15.48
CA PHE A 175 14.63 8.64 -16.18
C PHE A 175 14.99 9.88 -17.00
N ASN A 176 15.88 10.73 -16.47
CA ASN A 176 16.37 11.91 -17.18
C ASN A 176 17.19 11.51 -18.42
N LYS A 177 18.12 10.56 -18.28
CA LYS A 177 18.99 10.10 -19.39
C LYS A 177 18.23 9.34 -20.48
N SER A 178 17.08 8.73 -20.17
CA SER A 178 16.28 7.93 -21.11
C SER A 178 15.22 8.74 -21.86
N ASN A 179 15.21 10.08 -21.74
CA ASN A 179 14.16 10.95 -22.30
C ASN A 179 12.74 10.55 -21.85
N ARG A 180 12.61 10.00 -20.62
CA ARG A 180 11.35 9.54 -20.00
C ARG A 180 10.95 10.45 -18.83
N ALA A 181 11.39 11.71 -18.84
CA ALA A 181 11.13 12.66 -17.76
C ALA A 181 9.62 12.88 -17.51
N THR A 182 8.77 12.76 -18.53
CA THR A 182 7.31 12.82 -18.37
C THR A 182 6.77 11.65 -17.56
N SER A 183 7.28 10.43 -17.78
CA SER A 183 6.93 9.24 -16.98
C SER A 183 7.35 9.39 -15.52
N MET A 184 8.40 10.16 -15.22
CA MET A 184 8.83 10.42 -13.84
C MET A 184 7.76 11.16 -13.02
N THR A 185 6.81 11.86 -13.66
CA THR A 185 5.69 12.50 -12.94
C THR A 185 4.75 11.49 -12.27
N LYS A 186 4.78 10.23 -12.71
CA LYS A 186 4.07 9.08 -12.14
C LYS A 186 4.83 8.39 -11.01
N LEU A 187 6.02 8.89 -10.64
CA LEU A 187 6.80 8.37 -9.52
C LEU A 187 6.62 9.21 -8.25
N GLY A 188 6.40 8.52 -7.14
CA GLY A 188 6.54 9.06 -5.80
C GLY A 188 7.64 8.39 -5.01
N PHE A 189 7.97 8.99 -3.87
CA PHE A 189 9.01 8.53 -2.97
C PHE A 189 8.51 8.47 -1.53
N ASP A 190 8.95 7.45 -0.79
CA ASP A 190 8.69 7.25 0.64
C ASP A 190 9.97 6.78 1.37
N VAL A 191 10.00 6.98 2.69
CA VAL A 191 10.99 6.39 3.61
C VAL A 191 10.26 5.62 4.71
N SER A 192 10.31 4.29 4.67
CA SER A 192 9.34 3.42 5.37
C SER A 192 9.73 2.99 6.78
N MET A 193 11.02 2.92 7.13
CA MET A 193 11.48 2.37 8.42
C MET A 193 11.46 3.38 9.58
N ASN A 194 10.51 4.33 9.54
CA ASN A 194 10.24 5.30 10.60
C ASN A 194 11.41 6.22 10.99
N ASP A 195 12.35 6.50 10.08
CA ASP A 195 13.41 7.49 10.28
C ASP A 195 12.83 8.84 10.76
N ASP A 196 13.67 9.64 11.43
CA ASP A 196 13.30 10.98 11.90
C ASP A 196 12.77 11.84 10.73
N LEU A 197 11.60 12.46 10.93
CA LEU A 197 10.91 13.25 9.88
C LEU A 197 11.77 14.44 9.40
N ASN A 198 12.63 15.01 10.27
CA ASN A 198 13.54 16.06 9.84
C ASN A 198 14.71 15.52 9.01
N ALA A 199 15.22 14.33 9.32
CA ALA A 199 16.22 13.66 8.50
C ALA A 199 15.68 13.35 7.09
N ILE A 200 14.43 12.85 7.01
CA ILE A 200 13.74 12.61 5.73
C ILE A 200 13.60 13.92 4.94
N ARG A 201 13.15 15.01 5.57
CA ARG A 201 13.08 16.33 4.95
C ARG A 201 14.44 16.79 4.39
N ARG A 202 15.52 16.64 5.17
CA ARG A 202 16.89 17.00 4.75
C ARG A 202 17.34 16.17 3.55
N MET A 203 17.04 14.87 3.55
CA MET A 203 17.32 13.98 2.43
C MET A 203 16.62 14.45 1.14
N TYR A 204 15.31 14.69 1.19
CA TYR A 204 14.58 15.19 0.02
C TYR A 204 15.11 16.54 -0.47
N THR A 205 15.44 17.44 0.44
CA THR A 205 16.06 18.74 0.10
C THR A 205 17.38 18.54 -0.64
N LYS A 206 18.26 17.66 -0.12
CA LYS A 206 19.55 17.35 -0.74
C LYS A 206 19.42 16.74 -2.13
N LEU A 207 18.38 15.93 -2.36
CA LEU A 207 18.08 15.32 -3.65
C LEU A 207 17.30 16.24 -4.61
N GLY A 208 16.86 17.43 -4.17
CA GLY A 208 15.95 18.26 -4.95
C GLY A 208 14.61 17.57 -5.23
N VAL A 209 14.08 16.79 -4.29
CA VAL A 209 12.73 16.19 -4.36
C VAL A 209 11.75 17.15 -3.69
N THR A 210 10.96 17.85 -4.50
CA THR A 210 10.07 18.93 -4.04
C THR A 210 8.58 18.55 -4.03
N ASN A 211 8.22 17.39 -4.57
CA ASN A 211 6.86 16.88 -4.68
C ASN A 211 6.86 15.34 -4.66
N ASN A 212 5.66 14.76 -4.73
CA ASN A 212 5.42 13.32 -4.83
C ASN A 212 5.96 12.52 -3.63
N ARG A 213 5.85 13.08 -2.42
CA ARG A 213 6.38 12.46 -1.20
C ARG A 213 5.24 11.90 -0.36
N TRP A 214 5.31 10.59 -0.14
CA TRP A 214 4.48 9.91 0.84
C TRP A 214 5.27 9.75 2.14
N GLN A 215 4.55 9.60 3.25
CA GLN A 215 5.17 9.23 4.52
C GLN A 215 4.35 8.14 5.20
N GLY A 216 4.99 6.99 5.38
CA GLY A 216 4.49 5.93 6.25
C GLY A 216 4.77 6.18 7.72
N ASP A 217 3.87 5.71 8.58
CA ASP A 217 4.17 5.37 9.97
C ASP A 217 3.54 4.04 10.31
N GLY A 218 4.27 3.17 11.01
CA GLY A 218 3.72 1.85 11.26
C GLY A 218 4.68 0.85 11.88
N ILE A 219 4.16 -0.34 12.08
CA ILE A 219 4.89 -1.54 12.49
C ILE A 219 4.10 -2.77 12.05
N THR A 220 4.77 -3.92 11.99
CA THR A 220 4.12 -5.22 11.76
C THR A 220 2.83 -5.38 12.58
N ASN A 221 1.81 -5.98 11.96
CA ASN A 221 0.53 -6.23 12.61
C ASN A 221 0.67 -7.03 13.93
N CYS A 222 1.74 -7.83 14.06
CA CYS A 222 2.08 -8.60 15.26
C CYS A 222 2.24 -7.72 16.51
N LEU A 223 2.68 -6.48 16.34
CA LEU A 223 3.04 -5.57 17.43
C LEU A 223 2.21 -4.29 17.43
N ARG A 224 1.28 -4.12 16.47
CA ARG A 224 0.56 -2.86 16.25
C ARG A 224 -0.20 -2.38 17.48
N THR A 225 -0.79 -3.28 18.25
CA THR A 225 -1.55 -2.98 19.49
C THR A 225 -0.72 -2.27 20.55
N PHE A 226 0.62 -2.42 20.53
CA PHE A 226 1.52 -1.86 21.53
C PHE A 226 2.21 -0.56 21.07
N ARG A 227 1.94 -0.08 19.86
CA ARG A 227 2.57 1.11 19.28
C ARG A 227 1.66 2.32 19.39
N ASP A 228 2.19 3.44 19.89
CA ASP A 228 1.49 4.73 19.90
C ASP A 228 1.41 5.35 18.49
N ASP A 229 0.57 6.38 18.32
CA ASP A 229 0.36 7.05 17.03
C ASP A 229 0.96 8.48 16.97
N SER A 230 1.87 8.82 17.88
CA SER A 230 2.41 10.19 18.00
C SER A 230 3.19 10.62 16.75
N ARG A 231 4.03 9.74 16.19
CA ARG A 231 4.80 10.00 14.96
C ARG A 231 3.88 10.11 13.74
N LEU A 232 2.89 9.22 13.61
CA LEU A 232 1.84 9.32 12.58
C LEU A 232 1.15 10.68 12.62
N ARG A 233 0.68 11.11 13.81
CA ARG A 233 0.04 12.42 14.00
C ARG A 233 1.00 13.58 13.69
N HIS A 234 2.29 13.43 13.92
CA HIS A 234 3.29 14.43 13.55
C HIS A 234 3.42 14.54 12.02
N ALA A 235 3.50 13.42 11.29
CA ALA A 235 3.52 13.42 9.83
C ALA A 235 2.25 14.06 9.24
N ILE A 236 1.08 13.75 9.80
CA ILE A 236 -0.21 14.36 9.41
C ILE A 236 -0.19 15.88 9.60
N ARG A 237 0.29 16.37 10.74
CA ARG A 237 0.41 17.83 10.98
C ARG A 237 1.36 18.49 9.97
N ILE A 238 2.47 17.85 9.62
CA ILE A 238 3.39 18.38 8.60
C ILE A 238 2.68 18.49 7.26
N ARG A 239 1.96 17.44 6.82
CA ARG A 239 1.19 17.45 5.57
C ARG A 239 0.13 18.56 5.58
N ASP A 240 -0.67 18.62 6.62
CA ASP A 240 -1.83 19.53 6.71
C ASP A 240 -1.41 21.00 6.86
N ASN A 241 -0.24 21.28 7.45
CA ASN A 241 0.34 22.62 7.51
C ASN A 241 1.13 23.01 6.25
N GLY A 242 0.98 22.25 5.16
CA GLY A 242 1.61 22.57 3.87
C GLY A 242 3.10 22.25 3.79
N GLY A 243 3.60 21.34 4.63
CA GLY A 243 5.02 20.96 4.76
C GLY A 243 5.60 20.22 3.55
N PHE A 244 6.45 19.22 3.77
CA PHE A 244 7.09 18.47 2.67
C PHE A 244 6.36 17.16 2.32
N ILE A 245 5.24 16.84 2.96
CA ILE A 245 4.54 15.56 2.78
C ILE A 245 3.27 15.82 1.97
N GLU A 246 3.03 15.03 0.93
CA GLU A 246 1.82 15.11 0.10
C GLU A 246 0.73 14.16 0.58
N LYS A 247 1.10 12.93 0.97
CA LYS A 247 0.20 11.92 1.52
C LYS A 247 0.81 11.22 2.74
N VAL A 248 -0.04 10.76 3.65
CA VAL A 248 0.36 9.98 4.83
C VAL A 248 -0.41 8.66 4.86
N TYR A 249 0.27 7.56 5.17
CA TYR A 249 -0.37 6.26 5.36
C TYR A 249 0.04 5.60 6.67
N ASP A 250 -0.77 4.65 7.14
CA ASP A 250 -0.53 3.85 8.35
C ASP A 250 -0.45 2.36 8.00
N TRP A 251 0.44 1.62 8.67
CA TRP A 251 0.71 0.21 8.39
C TRP A 251 1.11 -0.60 9.64
N THR A 252 0.91 -1.92 9.69
CA THR A 252 -0.10 -2.69 8.96
C THR A 252 -1.38 -2.76 9.81
N LEU A 253 -2.53 -2.40 9.25
CA LEU A 253 -3.79 -2.28 9.99
C LEU A 253 -4.79 -3.37 9.60
N ASP A 254 -4.97 -4.37 10.47
CA ASP A 254 -5.89 -5.49 10.22
C ASP A 254 -7.14 -5.46 11.10
N ILE A 255 -7.11 -4.70 12.18
CA ILE A 255 -8.17 -4.64 13.20
C ILE A 255 -8.98 -3.35 12.94
N THR A 256 -10.31 -3.46 12.91
CA THR A 256 -11.22 -2.35 12.56
C THR A 256 -11.08 -1.18 13.52
N SER A 257 -10.77 -1.42 14.80
CA SER A 257 -10.53 -0.35 15.78
C SER A 257 -9.30 0.50 15.42
N HIS A 258 -8.23 -0.11 14.89
CA HIS A 258 -7.06 0.61 14.40
C HIS A 258 -7.36 1.32 13.08
N ILE A 259 -8.10 0.69 12.18
CA ILE A 259 -8.56 1.31 10.92
C ILE A 259 -9.38 2.56 11.22
N ARG A 260 -10.38 2.50 12.12
CA ARG A 260 -11.16 3.67 12.55
C ARG A 260 -10.27 4.77 13.11
N ARG A 261 -9.29 4.42 13.96
CA ARG A 261 -8.36 5.38 14.56
C ARG A 261 -7.51 6.10 13.50
N ALA A 262 -6.97 5.35 12.53
CA ALA A 262 -6.20 5.90 11.42
C ALA A 262 -7.05 6.82 10.54
N LEU A 263 -8.27 6.39 10.19
CA LEU A 263 -9.21 7.22 9.44
C LEU A 263 -9.53 8.51 10.21
N ARG A 264 -9.88 8.45 11.50
CA ARG A 264 -10.11 9.64 12.34
C ARG A 264 -8.89 10.56 12.43
N ALA A 265 -7.67 10.01 12.40
CA ALA A 265 -6.45 10.81 12.35
C ALA A 265 -6.30 11.55 11.00
N GLY A 266 -6.92 11.04 9.94
CA GLY A 266 -6.94 11.67 8.62
C GLY A 266 -5.83 11.17 7.70
N VAL A 267 -5.49 9.88 7.76
CA VAL A 267 -4.58 9.25 6.79
C VAL A 267 -5.19 9.26 5.38
N ASP A 268 -4.32 9.22 4.37
CA ASP A 268 -4.68 9.09 2.95
C ASP A 268 -4.57 7.63 2.47
N GLY A 269 -3.81 6.79 3.15
CA GLY A 269 -3.64 5.39 2.81
C GLY A 269 -3.61 4.48 4.03
N ILE A 270 -3.98 3.23 3.83
CA ILE A 270 -3.89 2.17 4.84
C ILE A 270 -3.28 0.94 4.17
N ILE A 271 -2.14 0.48 4.69
CA ILE A 271 -1.61 -0.84 4.33
C ILE A 271 -2.27 -1.88 5.24
N THR A 272 -2.81 -2.94 4.64
CA THR A 272 -3.59 -3.97 5.35
C THR A 272 -3.44 -5.35 4.72
N ASN A 273 -3.54 -6.39 5.55
CA ASN A 273 -3.69 -7.77 5.11
C ASN A 273 -5.18 -8.11 4.83
N PHE A 274 -6.12 -7.23 5.14
CA PHE A 274 -7.57 -7.46 5.01
C PHE A 274 -8.30 -6.25 4.39
N PRO A 275 -8.15 -5.99 3.07
CA PRO A 275 -8.75 -4.83 2.40
C PRO A 275 -10.25 -4.68 2.64
N GLU A 276 -10.99 -5.78 2.70
CA GLU A 276 -12.43 -5.81 2.90
C GLU A 276 -12.86 -5.17 4.23
N ARG A 277 -11.99 -5.22 5.25
CA ARG A 277 -12.25 -4.58 6.55
C ARG A 277 -12.16 -3.07 6.45
N VAL A 278 -11.19 -2.56 5.69
CA VAL A 278 -11.06 -1.12 5.45
C VAL A 278 -12.26 -0.62 4.67
N VAL A 279 -12.66 -1.34 3.62
CA VAL A 279 -13.89 -1.04 2.87
C VAL A 279 -15.11 -1.01 3.80
N ALA A 280 -15.30 -2.03 4.64
CA ALA A 280 -16.43 -2.10 5.56
C ALA A 280 -16.47 -0.92 6.55
N VAL A 281 -15.32 -0.56 7.15
CA VAL A 281 -15.23 0.59 8.07
C VAL A 281 -15.55 1.89 7.34
N MET A 282 -15.06 2.07 6.11
CA MET A 282 -15.36 3.28 5.33
C MET A 282 -16.85 3.44 5.02
N GLN A 283 -17.65 2.36 5.01
CA GLN A 283 -19.10 2.42 4.82
C GLN A 283 -19.88 2.73 6.10
N GLU A 284 -19.23 2.75 7.27
CA GLU A 284 -19.89 3.10 8.52
C GLU A 284 -20.37 4.56 8.49
N LYS A 285 -21.47 4.84 9.21
CA LYS A 285 -22.10 6.17 9.28
C LYS A 285 -21.11 7.29 9.62
N GLU A 286 -20.09 7.00 10.42
CA GLU A 286 -19.07 7.98 10.81
C GLU A 286 -18.16 8.42 9.65
N PHE A 287 -17.90 7.53 8.68
CA PHE A 287 -16.85 7.67 7.66
C PHE A 287 -17.36 7.79 6.22
N LYS A 288 -18.52 7.20 5.89
CA LYS A 288 -19.03 7.09 4.51
C LYS A 288 -19.18 8.41 3.75
N ASP A 289 -19.50 9.49 4.48
CA ASP A 289 -19.72 10.82 3.92
C ASP A 289 -18.43 11.68 3.92
N LYS A 290 -17.30 11.10 4.38
CA LYS A 290 -16.02 11.79 4.56
C LYS A 290 -14.87 11.15 3.79
N TYR A 291 -14.97 9.86 3.51
CA TYR A 291 -13.97 9.11 2.78
C TYR A 291 -14.61 8.39 1.60
N ARG A 292 -13.80 8.16 0.57
CA ARG A 292 -14.12 7.33 -0.58
C ARG A 292 -12.87 6.59 -1.02
N LEU A 293 -13.02 5.54 -1.82
CA LEU A 293 -11.87 4.92 -2.46
C LEU A 293 -11.25 5.93 -3.44
N ALA A 294 -9.92 6.00 -3.45
CA ALA A 294 -9.19 6.67 -4.52
C ALA A 294 -9.45 5.97 -5.87
N SER A 295 -9.62 6.75 -6.92
CA SER A 295 -9.73 6.28 -8.32
C SER A 295 -8.53 6.75 -9.14
N GLU A 296 -8.47 6.35 -10.41
CA GLU A 296 -7.46 6.81 -11.38
C GLU A 296 -7.46 8.34 -11.61
N ASP A 297 -8.55 9.02 -11.23
CA ASP A 297 -8.67 10.48 -11.31
C ASP A 297 -8.00 11.19 -10.13
N ASP A 298 -7.72 10.46 -9.05
CA ASP A 298 -7.04 10.99 -7.87
C ASP A 298 -5.53 10.93 -8.05
N ASN A 299 -4.91 12.09 -8.21
CA ASN A 299 -3.46 12.17 -8.22
C ASN A 299 -2.91 11.77 -6.82
N PRO A 300 -2.16 10.65 -6.71
CA PRO A 300 -1.61 10.19 -5.44
C PRO A 300 -0.55 11.14 -4.88
N PHE A 301 -0.09 12.12 -5.65
CA PHE A 301 0.93 13.08 -5.26
C PHE A 301 0.36 14.47 -4.99
N SER A 302 -0.95 14.64 -5.04
CA SER A 302 -1.61 15.89 -4.69
C SER A 302 -2.17 15.86 -3.27
N ARG A 303 -1.93 16.93 -2.51
CA ARG A 303 -2.58 17.11 -1.20
C ARG A 303 -4.07 17.27 -1.36
N VAL A 304 -4.80 16.65 -0.44
CA VAL A 304 -6.24 16.79 -0.35
C VAL A 304 -6.54 17.99 0.53
N GLN A 305 -7.08 19.08 -0.05
CA GLN A 305 -7.48 20.27 0.68
C GLN A 305 -8.88 20.09 1.30
N ILE A 306 -8.99 19.18 2.27
CA ILE A 306 -10.23 18.99 3.05
C ILE A 306 -9.93 19.35 4.49
N ALA A 307 -10.88 20.05 5.13
CA ALA A 307 -10.77 20.41 6.54
C ALA A 307 -10.48 19.16 7.41
N PRO A 308 -9.54 19.24 8.36
CA PRO A 308 -9.18 18.10 9.20
C PRO A 308 -10.39 17.57 9.98
N PHE A 309 -10.50 16.25 10.05
CA PHE A 309 -11.54 15.56 10.79
C PHE A 309 -11.42 15.91 12.29
N LYS A 310 -12.39 16.64 12.83
CA LYS A 310 -12.51 16.82 14.29
C LYS A 310 -13.44 15.75 14.85
N SER A 311 -12.85 14.71 15.45
CA SER A 311 -13.59 13.72 16.22
C SER A 311 -14.06 14.35 17.54
N ASN A 312 -15.38 14.40 17.79
CA ASN A 312 -15.92 14.74 19.11
C ASN A 312 -16.04 13.52 20.04
N THR A 313 -15.76 12.32 19.54
CA THR A 313 -15.85 11.07 20.31
C THR A 313 -14.51 10.75 20.97
N GLN A 314 -14.51 10.81 22.30
CA GLN A 314 -13.46 10.31 23.17
C GLN A 314 -13.71 8.80 23.34
N ASP A 315 -12.96 7.96 22.63
CA ASP A 315 -13.13 6.50 22.74
C ASP A 315 -12.77 6.04 24.15
N SER A 316 -13.68 5.30 24.79
CA SER A 316 -13.42 4.64 26.07
C SER A 316 -12.54 3.40 25.83
N ASN A 317 -11.38 3.35 26.49
CA ASN A 317 -10.38 2.29 26.33
C ASN A 317 -10.90 0.86 26.59
N LEU A 318 -12.02 0.71 27.31
CA LEU A 318 -12.57 -0.59 27.73
C LEU A 318 -13.26 -1.36 26.58
N ASN A 319 -13.92 -0.65 25.65
CA ASN A 319 -14.58 -1.27 24.49
C ASN A 319 -13.58 -1.75 23.42
N LEU A 320 -12.36 -1.21 23.45
CA LEU A 320 -11.30 -1.56 22.50
C LEU A 320 -10.80 -3.00 22.71
N TYR A 321 -10.75 -3.46 23.96
CA TYR A 321 -10.19 -4.77 24.32
C TYR A 321 -11.11 -5.92 23.89
N VAL A 322 -12.42 -5.82 24.16
CA VAL A 322 -13.39 -6.87 23.77
C VAL A 322 -13.58 -6.94 22.25
N ALA A 323 -13.59 -5.79 21.55
CA ALA A 323 -13.61 -5.74 20.09
C ALA A 323 -12.36 -6.40 19.49
N SER A 324 -11.19 -6.21 20.12
CA SER A 324 -9.93 -6.81 19.66
C SER A 324 -9.94 -8.35 19.69
N VAL A 325 -10.52 -9.00 20.72
CA VAL A 325 -10.53 -10.49 20.80
C VAL A 325 -11.35 -11.12 19.67
N ARG A 326 -12.54 -10.58 19.39
CA ARG A 326 -13.38 -11.04 18.28
C ARG A 326 -12.68 -10.81 16.94
N GLU A 327 -12.05 -9.66 16.76
CA GLU A 327 -11.36 -9.32 15.50
C GLU A 327 -10.06 -10.10 15.30
N VAL A 328 -9.34 -10.43 16.37
CA VAL A 328 -8.22 -11.37 16.36
C VAL A 328 -8.71 -12.75 15.94
N THR A 329 -9.85 -13.21 16.47
CA THR A 329 -10.43 -14.49 16.05
C THR A 329 -10.82 -14.47 14.57
N ILE A 330 -11.41 -13.38 14.07
CA ILE A 330 -11.73 -13.22 12.65
C ILE A 330 -10.44 -13.13 11.81
N ALA A 331 -9.37 -12.49 12.29
CA ALA A 331 -8.06 -12.48 11.63
C ALA A 331 -7.45 -13.88 11.53
N ILE A 332 -7.51 -14.66 12.61
CA ILE A 332 -7.07 -16.05 12.61
C ILE A 332 -7.89 -16.88 11.62
N MET A 333 -9.22 -16.73 11.61
CA MET A 333 -10.09 -17.46 10.67
C MET A 333 -9.86 -17.01 9.22
N GLY A 334 -9.67 -15.72 8.98
CA GLY A 334 -9.28 -15.17 7.69
C GLY A 334 -7.95 -15.75 7.21
N TYR A 335 -6.96 -15.88 8.10
CA TYR A 335 -5.72 -16.58 7.77
C TYR A 335 -5.91 -18.06 7.48
N VAL A 336 -6.70 -18.79 8.27
CA VAL A 336 -6.98 -20.20 8.00
C VAL A 336 -7.62 -20.34 6.61
N TRP A 337 -8.51 -19.41 6.26
CA TRP A 337 -9.13 -19.35 4.95
C TRP A 337 -8.15 -19.00 3.82
N ASP A 338 -7.33 -17.97 4.00
CA ASP A 338 -6.31 -17.56 3.03
C ASP A 338 -5.29 -18.69 2.85
N PHE A 339 -4.86 -19.33 3.94
CA PHE A 339 -4.02 -20.52 3.90
C PHE A 339 -4.68 -21.66 3.12
N TYR A 340 -5.96 -21.93 3.37
CA TYR A 340 -6.71 -22.96 2.63
C TYR A 340 -6.84 -22.63 1.15
N LYS A 341 -7.28 -21.42 0.79
CA LYS A 341 -7.46 -21.00 -0.60
C LYS A 341 -6.14 -20.89 -1.34
N LEU A 342 -5.18 -20.16 -0.78
CA LEU A 342 -3.92 -19.86 -1.42
C LEU A 342 -3.01 -21.10 -1.52
N ARG A 343 -3.04 -22.00 -0.52
CA ARG A 343 -2.08 -23.11 -0.43
C ARG A 343 -2.66 -24.49 -0.69
N LEU A 344 -3.89 -24.80 -0.23
CA LEU A 344 -4.47 -26.15 -0.38
C LEU A 344 -5.19 -26.36 -1.71
N LYS A 345 -5.67 -25.31 -2.39
CA LYS A 345 -6.22 -25.44 -3.75
C LYS A 345 -5.17 -25.47 -4.86
N ARG A 346 -3.87 -25.36 -4.55
CA ARG A 346 -2.80 -25.55 -5.54
C ARG A 346 -2.58 -27.06 -5.77
N PRO A 347 -2.69 -27.57 -7.00
CA PRO A 347 -2.52 -29.01 -7.30
C PRO A 347 -1.12 -29.59 -6.97
N SER A 348 -0.12 -28.75 -6.68
CA SER A 348 1.29 -29.14 -6.54
C SER A 348 1.87 -29.06 -5.12
N THR A 349 1.09 -28.67 -4.10
CA THR A 349 1.63 -28.30 -2.77
C THR A 349 1.24 -29.21 -1.61
N LEU A 350 0.39 -30.22 -1.82
CA LEU A 350 -0.06 -31.09 -0.72
C LEU A 350 1.08 -31.91 -0.09
N PHE A 351 2.02 -32.39 -0.92
CA PHE A 351 3.11 -33.27 -0.47
C PHE A 351 4.21 -32.53 0.32
N PRO A 352 4.75 -31.38 -0.14
CA PRO A 352 5.68 -30.58 0.67
C PRO A 352 5.05 -30.04 1.96
N LEU A 353 3.74 -29.76 1.94
CA LEU A 353 3.00 -29.26 3.10
C LEU A 353 2.86 -30.31 4.22
N ILE A 354 2.52 -31.56 3.86
CA ILE A 354 2.50 -32.67 4.84
C ILE A 354 3.89 -32.85 5.44
N GLN A 355 4.95 -32.74 4.63
CA GLN A 355 6.32 -32.89 5.08
C GLN A 355 6.77 -31.76 6.02
N GLU A 356 6.36 -30.51 5.78
CA GLU A 356 6.64 -29.36 6.65
C GLU A 356 5.81 -29.39 7.95
N LEU A 357 4.54 -29.77 7.89
CA LEU A 357 3.70 -29.93 9.08
C LEU A 357 4.20 -31.07 9.96
N LEU A 358 4.59 -32.20 9.36
CA LEU A 358 5.16 -33.33 10.09
C LEU A 358 6.52 -32.96 10.71
N SER A 359 7.39 -32.22 10.01
CA SER A 359 8.69 -31.83 10.56
C SER A 359 8.58 -30.82 11.70
N ARG A 360 7.58 -29.92 11.67
CA ARG A 360 7.31 -28.97 12.77
C ARG A 360 6.58 -29.60 13.95
N ALA A 361 5.77 -30.64 13.73
CA ALA A 361 5.04 -31.32 14.80
C ALA A 361 5.88 -32.39 15.52
N GLU A 362 6.89 -32.95 14.88
CA GLU A 362 7.76 -34.01 15.44
C GLU A 362 8.42 -33.64 16.79
N PRO A 363 8.95 -32.41 17.01
CA PRO A 363 9.51 -32.04 18.31
C PRO A 363 8.45 -31.96 19.41
N VAL A 364 7.26 -31.44 19.09
CA VAL A 364 6.14 -31.29 20.02
C VAL A 364 5.59 -32.66 20.43
N PHE A 365 5.45 -33.59 19.49
CA PHE A 365 5.03 -34.96 19.80
C PHE A 365 6.07 -35.72 20.63
N ARG A 366 7.38 -35.50 20.40
CA ARG A 366 8.44 -36.07 21.24
C ARG A 366 8.37 -35.57 22.67
N GLU A 367 8.16 -34.27 22.86
CA GLU A 367 8.05 -33.65 24.18
C GLU A 367 6.78 -34.11 24.93
N TYR A 368 5.64 -34.13 24.24
CA TYR A 368 4.39 -34.66 24.78
C TYR A 368 4.52 -36.14 25.20
N HIS A 369 5.14 -36.97 24.37
CA HIS A 369 5.38 -38.37 24.70
C HIS A 369 6.29 -38.54 25.93
N THR A 370 7.27 -37.66 26.10
CA THR A 370 8.18 -37.66 27.26
C THR A 370 7.46 -37.27 28.54
N VAL A 371 6.61 -36.25 28.49
CA VAL A 371 5.76 -35.82 29.61
C VAL A 371 4.76 -36.91 29.98
N TRP A 372 4.10 -37.51 29.00
CA TRP A 372 3.14 -38.60 29.21
C TRP A 372 3.77 -39.81 29.90
N ARG A 373 4.99 -40.24 29.49
CA ARG A 373 5.71 -41.34 30.14
C ARG A 373 6.10 -41.03 31.59
N LYS A 374 6.40 -39.77 31.91
CA LYS A 374 6.71 -39.34 33.29
C LYS A 374 5.45 -39.36 34.16
N LEU A 375 4.31 -38.95 33.61
CA LEU A 375 3.02 -38.97 34.30
C LEU A 375 2.53 -40.41 34.53
N SER A 376 2.61 -41.28 33.52
CA SER A 376 2.14 -42.67 33.65
C SER A 376 2.94 -43.48 34.68
N ARG A 377 4.25 -43.24 34.81
CA ARG A 377 5.09 -43.86 35.86
C ARG A 377 4.78 -43.38 37.27
N ARG A 378 4.25 -42.17 37.43
CA ARG A 378 3.83 -41.63 38.75
C ARG A 378 2.45 -42.12 39.19
N ILE A 379 1.67 -42.69 38.26
CA ILE A 379 0.33 -43.24 38.56
C ILE A 379 0.42 -44.73 38.92
N GLN A 380 1.52 -45.41 38.57
CA GLN A 380 1.75 -46.83 38.84
C GLN A 380 2.60 -47.11 40.11
N ASN A 381 3.18 -46.08 40.71
CA ASN A 381 3.84 -46.10 42.03
C ASN A 381 2.99 -45.28 42.99
#